data_AF-A0A1N6WE90-F1
#
_entry.id   AF-A0A1N6WE90-F1
#
_cell.length_a   1.000
_cell.length_b   1.000
_cell.length_c   1.000
_cell.angle_alpha   90.00
_cell.angle_beta   90.00
_cell.angle_gamma   90.00
#
_symmetry.space_group_name_H-M   'P 1'
#
loop_
_entity.id
_entity.type
_entity.pdbx_description
1 polymer ?
#
loop_
_entity_poly.entity_id
_entity_poly.type
_entity_poly.pdbx_seq_one_letter_code
_entity_poly.pdbx_strand_id
1 'polypeptide(L)'
;MEFFDTLQDHSGVKLSILEQYTIPWMRKIILNPYGSKKCLVIDGFSGTGRYEENGSPGSPLILIKNAMDFYDQALDKGWDAPKIFIYLNEYDSDNFSKLKQNVSSLGFDTPDGEHFVCEEYSSILIKLINATFEDFMTDLLADIENGSSLIPSFCFVDPFGFSTTPFTLFKTFLRNRNSELMLNFIYEETNRFIRHPNPKIQRQISDNLGLINLEALIKSIDGKSPLERKQVIVETYTKNILEETNAFYVRNFELKKNGRTKMILFHMTQNINGLSLIKEVMWKHDGTGTYLYDDRKQLAQLDFEEILKHDKQNHIKILSEQIAERFTGEKNVTMETIKNFTIIKSIYPLPNFLKPALKLLEAESIIENFRGRGKKNSYPESCSMDFK
;
A
#
# COMPACT_ATOMS: atom_id res chain seq x y z
N MET A 1 -21.53 -0.10 0.84
CA MET A 1 -21.12 -0.51 2.20
C MET A 1 -21.58 -1.93 2.55
N GLU A 2 -22.27 -2.65 1.64
CA GLU A 2 -22.71 -4.06 1.81
C GLU A 2 -21.64 -5.11 1.46
N PHE A 3 -20.41 -4.71 1.10
CA PHE A 3 -19.34 -5.65 0.71
C PHE A 3 -18.56 -6.22 1.92
N PHE A 4 -18.82 -5.72 3.14
CA PHE A 4 -18.00 -6.04 4.31
C PHE A 4 -18.45 -7.28 5.11
N ASP A 5 -19.60 -7.87 4.79
CA ASP A 5 -20.14 -8.99 5.58
C ASP A 5 -19.66 -10.39 5.11
N THR A 6 -18.89 -10.50 4.02
CA THR A 6 -18.63 -11.83 3.40
C THR A 6 -17.17 -12.17 3.04
N LEU A 7 -16.17 -11.41 3.50
CA LEU A 7 -14.75 -11.77 3.35
C LEU A 7 -14.03 -11.89 4.70
N GLN A 8 -14.41 -12.90 5.49
CA GLN A 8 -13.68 -13.35 6.68
C GLN A 8 -12.54 -14.32 6.34
N ASP A 9 -11.51 -13.85 5.62
CA ASP A 9 -10.19 -14.48 5.66
C ASP A 9 -9.10 -13.41 5.53
N HIS A 10 -7.86 -13.71 5.95
CA HIS A 10 -6.69 -12.84 5.79
C HIS A 10 -6.50 -12.30 4.36
N SER A 11 -6.94 -13.05 3.34
CA SER A 11 -6.99 -12.60 1.95
C SER A 11 -7.96 -11.44 1.70
N GLY A 12 -9.07 -11.37 2.43
CA GLY A 12 -10.06 -10.30 2.33
C GLY A 12 -9.51 -8.93 2.75
N VAL A 13 -8.68 -8.89 3.80
CA VAL A 13 -8.12 -7.63 4.30
C VAL A 13 -7.13 -7.00 3.31
N LYS A 14 -6.22 -7.78 2.73
CA LYS A 14 -5.29 -7.26 1.72
C LYS A 14 -6.02 -6.75 0.48
N LEU A 15 -7.07 -7.46 0.04
CA LEU A 15 -7.87 -7.04 -1.11
C LEU A 15 -8.72 -5.81 -0.81
N SER A 16 -9.26 -5.68 0.41
CA SER A 16 -9.95 -4.46 0.83
C SER A 16 -9.01 -3.26 0.93
N ILE A 17 -7.76 -3.46 1.38
CA ILE A 17 -6.73 -2.40 1.35
C ILE A 17 -6.44 -1.99 -0.09
N LEU A 18 -6.25 -2.96 -1.01
CA LEU A 18 -6.07 -2.71 -2.44
C LEU A 18 -7.23 -1.92 -3.05
N GLU A 19 -8.46 -2.35 -2.76
CA GLU A 19 -9.68 -1.74 -3.26
C GLU A 19 -9.80 -0.28 -2.80
N GLN A 20 -9.64 -0.02 -1.50
CA GLN A 20 -9.77 1.32 -0.94
C GLN A 20 -8.62 2.26 -1.31
N TYR A 21 -7.45 1.72 -1.65
CA TYR A 21 -6.27 2.50 -1.99
C TYR A 21 -6.24 2.94 -3.46
N THR A 22 -6.65 2.07 -4.38
CA THR A 22 -6.39 2.25 -5.83
C THR A 22 -7.26 3.32 -6.48
N ILE A 23 -8.54 3.45 -6.10
CA ILE A 23 -9.40 4.52 -6.63
C ILE A 23 -8.85 5.93 -6.27
N PRO A 24 -8.59 6.26 -4.99
CA PRO A 24 -8.01 7.56 -4.65
C PRO A 24 -6.63 7.79 -5.27
N TRP A 25 -5.83 6.74 -5.41
CA TRP A 25 -4.53 6.81 -6.09
C TRP A 25 -4.70 7.20 -7.57
N MET A 26 -5.55 6.49 -8.33
CA MET A 26 -5.81 6.78 -9.75
C MET A 26 -6.30 8.22 -9.95
N ARG A 27 -7.26 8.66 -9.12
CA ARG A 27 -7.75 10.05 -9.11
C ARG A 27 -6.62 11.04 -8.91
N LYS A 28 -5.79 10.82 -7.90
CA LYS A 28 -4.71 11.74 -7.57
C LYS A 28 -3.71 11.88 -8.71
N ILE A 29 -3.36 10.75 -9.35
CA ILE A 29 -2.44 10.72 -10.47
C ILE A 29 -3.04 11.39 -11.71
N ILE A 30 -4.25 11.01 -12.10
CA ILE A 30 -4.88 11.44 -13.36
C ILE A 30 -5.38 12.88 -13.27
N LEU A 31 -5.97 13.29 -12.16
CA LEU A 31 -6.52 14.64 -11.99
C LEU A 31 -5.44 15.68 -11.69
N ASN A 32 -4.20 15.28 -11.39
CA ASN A 32 -3.10 16.22 -11.20
C ASN A 32 -2.95 17.11 -12.46
N PRO A 33 -3.14 18.44 -12.38
CA PRO A 33 -3.05 19.34 -13.53
C PRO A 33 -1.67 19.34 -14.19
N TYR A 34 -0.63 19.02 -13.44
CA TYR A 34 0.76 18.94 -13.91
C TYR A 34 1.21 17.49 -14.16
N GLY A 35 0.30 16.51 -14.04
CA GLY A 35 0.58 15.08 -14.19
C GLY A 35 0.47 14.57 -15.62
N SER A 36 0.73 13.27 -15.81
CA SER A 36 0.65 12.59 -17.11
C SER A 36 -0.77 12.41 -17.66
N LYS A 37 -1.81 12.65 -16.85
CA LYS A 37 -3.22 12.37 -17.17
C LYS A 37 -3.53 10.90 -17.51
N LYS A 38 -2.60 10.00 -17.18
CA LYS A 38 -2.70 8.55 -17.38
C LYS A 38 -1.93 7.80 -16.33
N CYS A 39 -2.38 6.60 -15.97
CA CYS A 39 -1.70 5.72 -15.03
C CYS A 39 -1.64 4.28 -15.54
N LEU A 40 -0.66 3.53 -15.03
CA LEU A 40 -0.57 2.09 -15.18
C LEU A 40 -0.84 1.43 -13.83
N VAL A 41 -1.72 0.44 -13.82
CA VAL A 41 -2.02 -0.41 -12.68
C VAL A 41 -1.59 -1.83 -13.05
N ILE A 42 -0.81 -2.48 -12.20
CA ILE A 42 -0.26 -3.82 -12.46
C ILE A 42 -0.72 -4.76 -11.36
N ASP A 43 -1.24 -5.91 -11.74
CA ASP A 43 -1.38 -7.08 -10.88
C ASP A 43 -0.37 -8.14 -11.32
N GLY A 44 0.67 -8.32 -10.51
CA GLY A 44 1.76 -9.25 -10.81
C GLY A 44 1.40 -10.73 -10.63
N PHE A 45 0.29 -11.04 -9.95
CA PHE A 45 -0.13 -12.42 -9.65
C PHE A 45 -1.66 -12.49 -9.68
N SER A 46 -2.22 -12.43 -10.89
CA SER A 46 -3.65 -12.20 -11.11
C SER A 46 -4.53 -13.41 -10.76
N GLY A 47 -3.99 -14.62 -10.79
CA GLY A 47 -4.79 -15.84 -10.63
C GLY A 47 -5.87 -15.96 -11.71
N THR A 48 -6.94 -16.65 -11.38
CA THR A 48 -8.14 -16.78 -12.23
C THR A 48 -9.00 -15.50 -12.24
N GLY A 49 -8.73 -14.55 -11.34
CA GLY A 49 -9.54 -13.37 -11.07
C GLY A 49 -10.78 -13.56 -10.20
N ARG A 50 -11.17 -14.80 -9.89
CA ARG A 50 -12.22 -15.11 -8.90
C ARG A 50 -11.79 -16.27 -8.01
N TYR A 51 -12.07 -16.17 -6.72
CA TYR A 51 -11.87 -17.30 -5.82
C TYR A 51 -12.84 -18.43 -6.16
N GLU A 52 -12.33 -19.65 -6.31
CA GLU A 52 -13.13 -20.81 -6.71
C GLU A 52 -14.16 -21.18 -5.62
N GLU A 53 -13.85 -20.90 -4.35
CA GLU A 53 -14.66 -21.30 -3.21
C GLU A 53 -15.98 -20.52 -3.09
N ASN A 54 -15.99 -19.24 -3.47
CA ASN A 54 -17.13 -18.36 -3.25
C ASN A 54 -17.45 -17.42 -4.44
N GLY A 55 -16.70 -17.49 -5.53
CA GLY A 55 -16.88 -16.64 -6.70
C GLY A 55 -16.55 -15.15 -6.48
N SER A 56 -16.04 -14.79 -5.30
CA SER A 56 -15.69 -13.41 -4.95
C SER A 56 -14.56 -12.90 -5.86
N PRO A 57 -14.58 -11.61 -6.21
CA PRO A 57 -13.56 -11.05 -7.09
C PRO A 57 -12.19 -11.06 -6.41
N GLY A 58 -11.18 -11.56 -7.11
CA GLY A 58 -9.77 -11.39 -6.76
C GLY A 58 -9.24 -10.02 -7.16
N SER A 59 -7.94 -9.79 -6.92
CA SER A 59 -7.26 -8.53 -7.23
C SER A 59 -7.43 -8.04 -8.67
N PRO A 60 -7.34 -8.84 -9.75
CA PRO A 60 -7.43 -8.28 -11.10
C PRO A 60 -8.83 -7.70 -11.38
N LEU A 61 -9.89 -8.36 -10.92
CA LEU A 61 -11.26 -7.89 -11.11
C LEU A 61 -11.58 -6.70 -10.20
N ILE A 62 -11.00 -6.62 -9.00
CA ILE A 62 -11.10 -5.44 -8.14
C ILE A 62 -10.46 -4.23 -8.83
N LEU A 63 -9.28 -4.38 -9.43
CA LEU A 63 -8.61 -3.29 -10.13
C LEU A 63 -9.40 -2.80 -11.35
N ILE A 64 -9.97 -3.71 -12.13
CA ILE A 64 -10.83 -3.37 -13.28
C ILE A 64 -12.07 -2.61 -12.82
N LYS A 65 -12.79 -3.15 -11.83
CA LYS A 65 -13.99 -2.49 -11.27
C LYS A 65 -13.68 -1.11 -10.70
N ASN A 66 -12.58 -0.97 -9.99
CA ASN A 66 -12.15 0.32 -9.47
C ASN A 66 -11.84 1.34 -10.58
N ALA A 67 -11.32 0.89 -11.71
CA ALA A 67 -11.09 1.74 -12.87
C ALA A 67 -12.42 2.17 -13.52
N MET A 68 -13.38 1.25 -13.66
CA MET A 68 -14.75 1.54 -14.12
C MET A 68 -15.44 2.55 -13.17
N ASP A 69 -15.41 2.30 -11.86
CA ASP A 69 -15.99 3.19 -10.86
C ASP A 69 -15.39 4.61 -10.91
N PHE A 70 -14.08 4.73 -11.16
CA PHE A 70 -13.47 6.04 -11.34
C PHE A 70 -13.89 6.68 -12.67
N TYR A 71 -13.98 5.91 -13.75
CA TYR A 71 -14.46 6.39 -15.04
C TYR A 71 -15.86 7.00 -14.92
N ASP A 72 -16.81 6.28 -14.31
CA ASP A 72 -18.17 6.76 -14.09
C ASP A 72 -18.19 8.04 -13.26
N GLN A 73 -17.41 8.07 -12.18
CA GLN A 73 -17.32 9.26 -11.33
C GLN A 73 -16.69 10.46 -12.04
N ALA A 74 -15.79 10.24 -12.99
CA ALA A 74 -15.24 11.31 -13.81
C ALA A 74 -16.33 11.89 -14.72
N LEU A 75 -17.10 11.04 -15.40
CA LEU A 75 -18.20 11.48 -16.27
C LEU A 75 -19.30 12.20 -15.48
N ASP A 76 -19.73 11.66 -14.34
CA ASP A 76 -20.73 12.27 -13.46
C ASP A 76 -20.31 13.66 -12.96
N LYS A 77 -19.01 13.89 -12.80
CA LYS A 77 -18.44 15.17 -12.37
C LYS A 77 -18.10 16.11 -13.54
N GLY A 78 -18.30 15.67 -14.79
CA GLY A 78 -17.94 16.43 -15.99
C GLY A 78 -16.43 16.57 -16.19
N TRP A 79 -15.64 15.62 -15.71
CA TRP A 79 -14.20 15.53 -15.98
C TRP A 79 -13.93 14.74 -17.26
N ASP A 80 -12.74 14.92 -17.83
CA ASP A 80 -12.29 14.09 -18.94
C ASP A 80 -12.21 12.61 -18.51
N ALA A 81 -12.55 11.72 -19.44
CA ALA A 81 -12.47 10.29 -19.24
C ALA A 81 -11.04 9.86 -18.83
N PRO A 82 -10.86 9.14 -17.71
CA PRO A 82 -9.54 8.81 -17.20
C PRO A 82 -8.85 7.76 -18.08
N LYS A 83 -7.61 8.03 -18.49
CA LYS A 83 -6.81 7.07 -19.28
C LYS A 83 -6.07 6.09 -18.37
N ILE A 84 -6.56 4.86 -18.29
CA ILE A 84 -6.08 3.85 -17.34
C ILE A 84 -5.59 2.62 -18.12
N PHE A 85 -4.35 2.20 -17.85
CA PHE A 85 -3.81 0.94 -18.34
C PHE A 85 -3.77 -0.07 -17.20
N ILE A 86 -4.21 -1.29 -17.43
CA ILE A 86 -4.21 -2.37 -16.43
C ILE A 86 -3.45 -3.57 -17.00
N TYR A 87 -2.34 -3.95 -16.40
CA TYR A 87 -1.57 -5.13 -16.80
C TYR A 87 -1.78 -6.26 -15.78
N LEU A 88 -2.21 -7.40 -16.27
CA LEU A 88 -2.55 -8.57 -15.46
C LEU A 88 -1.63 -9.73 -15.84
N ASN A 89 -0.76 -10.15 -14.93
CA ASN A 89 0.16 -11.26 -15.14
C ASN A 89 -0.32 -12.54 -14.44
N GLU A 90 -0.43 -13.63 -15.18
CA GLU A 90 -0.72 -14.97 -14.66
C GLU A 90 0.10 -16.01 -15.43
N TYR A 91 0.93 -16.77 -14.72
CA TYR A 91 1.87 -17.72 -15.33
C TYR A 91 1.21 -19.04 -15.75
N ASP A 92 0.26 -19.55 -14.95
CA ASP A 92 -0.40 -20.81 -15.24
C ASP A 92 -1.40 -20.64 -16.39
N SER A 93 -1.27 -21.47 -17.44
CA SER A 93 -2.06 -21.32 -18.66
C SER A 93 -3.56 -21.58 -18.46
N ASP A 94 -3.92 -22.44 -17.52
CA ASP A 94 -5.31 -22.77 -17.22
C ASP A 94 -5.96 -21.62 -16.44
N ASN A 95 -5.26 -21.09 -15.43
CA ASN A 95 -5.68 -19.90 -14.69
C ASN A 95 -5.77 -18.67 -15.61
N PHE A 96 -4.79 -18.50 -16.50
CA PHE A 96 -4.79 -17.42 -17.49
C PHE A 96 -6.01 -17.49 -18.42
N SER A 97 -6.38 -18.70 -18.86
CA SER A 97 -7.56 -18.91 -19.70
C SER A 97 -8.86 -18.57 -18.94
N LYS A 98 -8.97 -18.94 -17.66
CA LYS A 98 -10.09 -18.55 -16.79
C LYS A 98 -10.11 -17.03 -16.55
N LEU A 99 -8.96 -16.40 -16.34
CA LEU A 99 -8.83 -14.96 -16.17
C LEU A 99 -9.34 -14.20 -17.40
N LYS A 100 -8.96 -14.64 -18.60
CA LYS A 100 -9.46 -14.10 -19.87
C LYS A 100 -10.99 -14.15 -19.95
N GLN A 101 -11.60 -15.28 -19.59
CA GLN A 101 -13.06 -15.41 -19.54
C GLN A 101 -13.70 -14.47 -18.52
N ASN A 102 -13.11 -14.34 -17.33
CA ASN A 102 -13.60 -13.45 -16.29
C ASN A 102 -13.50 -11.97 -16.67
N VAL A 103 -12.43 -11.55 -17.36
CA VAL A 103 -12.31 -10.18 -17.90
C VAL A 103 -13.36 -9.94 -18.98
N SER A 104 -13.56 -10.91 -19.88
CA SER A 104 -14.61 -10.85 -20.92
C SER A 104 -16.01 -10.75 -20.31
N SER A 105 -16.26 -11.41 -19.18
CA SER A 105 -17.54 -11.32 -18.47
C SER A 105 -17.87 -9.91 -17.91
N LEU A 106 -16.88 -9.01 -17.84
CA LEU A 106 -17.07 -7.61 -17.47
C LEU A 106 -17.32 -6.70 -18.69
N GLY A 107 -17.43 -7.26 -19.90
CA GLY A 107 -17.65 -6.52 -21.15
C GLY A 107 -16.37 -6.03 -21.83
N PHE A 108 -15.20 -6.55 -21.42
CA PHE A 108 -13.92 -6.23 -22.04
C PHE A 108 -13.50 -7.36 -23.00
N ASP A 109 -13.41 -7.07 -24.30
CA ASP A 109 -13.02 -8.03 -25.35
C ASP A 109 -11.73 -7.62 -26.05
N THR A 110 -11.07 -8.53 -26.76
CA THR A 110 -9.78 -8.26 -27.44
C THR A 110 -9.87 -8.44 -28.96
N PRO A 111 -10.20 -7.36 -29.73
CA PRO A 111 -10.29 -7.43 -31.18
C PRO A 111 -8.93 -7.61 -31.87
N ASP A 112 -7.88 -7.03 -31.29
CA ASP A 112 -6.51 -7.02 -31.82
C ASP A 112 -5.66 -8.21 -31.31
N GLY A 113 -6.16 -8.94 -30.30
CA GLY A 113 -5.42 -10.00 -29.62
C GLY A 113 -4.34 -9.48 -28.65
N GLU A 114 -4.19 -8.17 -28.49
CA GLU A 114 -3.18 -7.54 -27.64
C GLU A 114 -3.78 -6.90 -26.39
N HIS A 115 -4.86 -6.14 -26.55
CA HIS A 115 -5.53 -5.42 -25.48
C HIS A 115 -7.00 -5.78 -25.41
N PHE A 116 -7.51 -5.86 -24.19
CA PHE A 116 -8.92 -5.95 -23.91
C PHE A 116 -9.49 -4.54 -23.72
N VAL A 117 -10.56 -4.26 -24.46
CA VAL A 117 -11.22 -2.95 -24.55
C VAL A 117 -12.72 -3.12 -24.33
N CYS A 118 -13.37 -2.08 -23.84
CA CYS A 118 -14.82 -2.03 -23.67
C CYS A 118 -15.34 -0.74 -24.31
N GLU A 119 -16.42 -0.81 -25.10
CA GLU A 119 -17.01 0.37 -25.74
C GLU A 119 -17.50 1.41 -24.72
N GLU A 120 -18.09 0.94 -23.61
CA GLU A 120 -18.58 1.79 -22.52
C GLU A 120 -17.43 2.46 -21.75
N TYR A 121 -16.30 1.77 -21.61
CA TYR A 121 -15.11 2.23 -20.87
C TYR A 121 -13.91 2.43 -21.78
N SER A 122 -14.08 3.21 -22.84
CA SER A 122 -13.16 3.30 -23.99
C SER A 122 -11.72 3.75 -23.67
N SER A 123 -11.47 4.35 -22.50
CA SER A 123 -10.15 4.81 -22.06
C SER A 123 -9.49 3.88 -21.03
N ILE A 124 -10.12 2.74 -20.72
CA ILE A 124 -9.54 1.66 -19.93
C ILE A 124 -9.02 0.59 -20.88
N LEU A 125 -7.71 0.34 -20.84
CA LEU A 125 -7.05 -0.67 -21.67
C LEU A 125 -6.44 -1.74 -20.77
N ILE A 126 -6.83 -2.99 -20.97
CA ILE A 126 -6.34 -4.11 -20.15
C ILE A 126 -5.43 -5.00 -21.00
N LYS A 127 -4.26 -5.35 -20.49
CA LYS A 127 -3.35 -6.31 -21.11
C LYS A 127 -3.20 -7.53 -20.22
N LEU A 128 -3.43 -8.71 -20.77
CA LEU A 128 -3.22 -10.00 -20.08
C LEU A 128 -1.89 -10.59 -20.56
N ILE A 129 -1.02 -10.95 -19.62
CA ILE A 129 0.32 -11.49 -19.90
C ILE A 129 0.46 -12.89 -19.29
N ASN A 130 0.61 -13.92 -20.14
CA ASN A 130 0.92 -15.28 -19.73
C ASN A 130 2.43 -15.54 -19.72
N ALA A 131 3.08 -15.15 -18.63
CA ALA A 131 4.52 -15.27 -18.45
C ALA A 131 4.85 -15.39 -16.95
N THR A 132 6.08 -15.75 -16.60
CA THR A 132 6.53 -15.61 -15.21
C THR A 132 6.53 -14.13 -14.81
N PHE A 133 6.37 -13.84 -13.53
CA PHE A 133 6.47 -12.46 -13.02
C PHE A 133 7.83 -11.83 -13.35
N GLU A 134 8.91 -12.64 -13.32
CA GLU A 134 10.25 -12.18 -13.62
C GLU A 134 10.41 -11.78 -15.09
N ASP A 135 9.95 -12.62 -16.02
CA ASP A 135 10.00 -12.31 -17.46
C ASP A 135 9.14 -11.08 -17.78
N PHE A 136 7.89 -11.05 -17.28
CA PHE A 136 6.97 -9.93 -17.48
C PHE A 136 7.55 -8.61 -16.98
N MET A 137 8.07 -8.58 -15.74
CA MET A 137 8.64 -7.36 -15.18
C MET A 137 9.95 -6.97 -15.86
N THR A 138 10.78 -7.94 -16.26
CA THR A 138 12.01 -7.64 -17.01
C THR A 138 11.68 -6.96 -18.32
N ASP A 139 10.73 -7.49 -19.09
CA ASP A 139 10.28 -6.89 -20.35
C ASP A 139 9.67 -5.50 -20.13
N LEU A 140 8.84 -5.33 -19.11
CA LEU A 140 8.24 -4.03 -18.76
C LEU A 140 9.28 -2.98 -18.37
N LEU A 141 10.35 -3.40 -17.69
CA LEU A 141 11.35 -2.51 -17.11
C LEU A 141 12.54 -2.25 -18.04
N ALA A 142 12.68 -2.98 -19.15
CA ALA A 142 13.80 -2.86 -20.10
C ALA A 142 14.01 -1.41 -20.57
N ASP A 143 12.93 -0.68 -20.85
CA ASP A 143 13.01 0.72 -21.29
C ASP A 143 13.47 1.68 -20.18
N ILE A 144 13.19 1.36 -18.91
CA ILE A 144 13.67 2.17 -17.77
C ILE A 144 15.18 2.08 -17.66
N GLU A 145 15.75 0.91 -17.89
CA GLU A 145 17.20 0.71 -17.86
C GLU A 145 17.91 1.50 -18.97
N ASN A 146 17.22 1.74 -20.08
CA ASN A 146 17.67 2.56 -21.20
C ASN A 146 17.47 4.08 -20.99
N GLY A 147 17.05 4.52 -19.80
CA GLY A 147 16.89 5.93 -19.44
C GLY A 147 15.50 6.51 -19.68
N SER A 148 14.53 5.71 -20.13
CA SER A 148 13.12 6.12 -20.18
C SER A 148 12.47 6.05 -18.79
N SER A 149 11.26 6.61 -18.64
CA SER A 149 10.48 6.50 -17.41
C SER A 149 9.13 5.88 -17.71
N LEU A 150 8.65 5.01 -16.81
CA LEU A 150 7.28 4.55 -16.86
C LEU A 150 6.34 5.72 -16.51
N ILE A 151 5.14 5.69 -17.10
CA ILE A 151 4.04 6.52 -16.61
C ILE A 151 3.81 6.23 -15.11
N PRO A 152 3.15 7.11 -14.35
CA PRO A 152 2.83 6.82 -12.96
C PRO A 152 2.18 5.44 -12.82
N SER A 153 2.78 4.59 -12.00
CA SER A 153 2.49 3.17 -11.97
C SER A 153 2.24 2.68 -10.55
N PHE A 154 1.19 1.89 -10.36
CA PHE A 154 0.97 1.17 -9.11
C PHE A 154 1.06 -0.33 -9.41
N CYS A 155 1.89 -1.05 -8.67
CA CYS A 155 2.05 -2.48 -8.83
C CYS A 155 1.64 -3.22 -7.54
N PHE A 156 0.68 -4.12 -7.66
CA PHE A 156 0.32 -5.07 -6.62
C PHE A 156 1.00 -6.41 -6.89
N VAL A 157 1.69 -6.95 -5.89
CA VAL A 157 2.49 -8.16 -6.01
C VAL A 157 2.10 -9.10 -4.88
N ASP A 158 1.43 -10.20 -5.21
CA ASP A 158 0.89 -11.16 -4.24
C ASP A 158 1.35 -12.59 -4.57
N PRO A 159 2.63 -12.90 -4.37
CA PRO A 159 3.19 -14.19 -4.78
C PRO A 159 2.69 -15.32 -3.89
N PHE A 160 2.67 -16.54 -4.41
CA PHE A 160 2.38 -17.74 -3.61
C PHE A 160 3.51 -18.11 -2.63
N GLY A 161 4.74 -17.67 -2.89
CA GLY A 161 5.93 -17.96 -2.09
C GLY A 161 7.06 -16.95 -2.34
N PHE A 162 8.25 -17.19 -1.78
CA PHE A 162 9.37 -16.23 -1.87
C PHE A 162 10.23 -16.34 -3.14
N SER A 163 10.11 -17.42 -3.92
CA SER A 163 11.05 -17.71 -5.01
C SER A 163 10.78 -17.00 -6.34
N THR A 164 9.66 -16.29 -6.46
CA THR A 164 9.17 -15.72 -7.74
C THR A 164 9.24 -14.20 -7.78
N THR A 165 9.79 -13.57 -6.74
CA THR A 165 9.84 -12.11 -6.60
C THR A 165 11.25 -11.65 -6.19
N PRO A 166 12.22 -11.69 -7.12
CA PRO A 166 13.57 -11.22 -6.84
C PRO A 166 13.55 -9.70 -6.56
N PHE A 167 14.27 -9.28 -5.52
CA PHE A 167 14.29 -7.90 -5.04
C PHE A 167 14.81 -6.90 -6.08
N THR A 168 15.64 -7.37 -7.01
CA THR A 168 16.20 -6.57 -8.12
C THR A 168 15.12 -5.92 -8.99
N LEU A 169 14.00 -6.62 -9.23
CA LEU A 169 12.88 -6.08 -10.00
C LEU A 169 12.21 -4.92 -9.27
N PHE A 170 12.04 -5.02 -7.94
CA PHE A 170 11.49 -3.95 -7.12
C PHE A 170 12.43 -2.74 -7.08
N LYS A 171 13.73 -2.99 -7.00
CA LYS A 171 14.76 -1.95 -7.10
C LYS A 171 14.66 -1.18 -8.42
N THR A 172 14.53 -1.86 -9.55
CA THR A 172 14.39 -1.20 -10.86
C THR A 172 13.03 -0.50 -11.00
N PHE A 173 11.91 -1.14 -10.63
CA PHE A 173 10.57 -0.53 -10.70
C PHE A 173 10.46 0.74 -9.85
N LEU A 174 10.99 0.71 -8.62
CA LEU A 174 10.96 1.84 -7.69
C LEU A 174 11.98 2.93 -8.03
N ARG A 175 12.84 2.77 -9.06
CA ARG A 175 13.63 3.92 -9.58
C ARG A 175 12.73 4.96 -10.26
N ASN A 176 11.60 4.53 -10.82
CA ASN A 176 10.63 5.42 -11.42
C ASN A 176 9.94 6.28 -10.34
N ARG A 177 10.05 7.61 -10.44
CA ARG A 177 9.64 8.54 -9.37
C ARG A 177 8.16 8.49 -9.01
N ASN A 178 7.32 8.12 -9.96
CA ASN A 178 5.87 8.06 -9.79
C ASN A 178 5.36 6.61 -9.69
N SER A 179 6.22 5.68 -9.25
CA SER A 179 5.85 4.30 -8.99
C SER A 179 5.57 4.05 -7.51
N GLU A 180 4.52 3.30 -7.24
CA GLU A 180 4.17 2.77 -5.91
C GLU A 180 4.03 1.25 -5.99
N LEU A 181 4.56 0.55 -5.00
CA LEU A 181 4.54 -0.92 -4.93
C LEU A 181 3.81 -1.37 -3.67
N MET A 182 2.90 -2.31 -3.82
CA MET A 182 2.28 -3.01 -2.70
C MET A 182 2.57 -4.51 -2.82
N LEU A 183 3.41 -5.01 -1.92
CA LEU A 183 3.91 -6.38 -1.92
C LEU A 183 3.36 -7.15 -0.72
N ASN A 184 2.74 -8.29 -0.97
CA ASN A 184 2.41 -9.25 0.08
C ASN A 184 3.63 -10.15 0.36
N PHE A 185 4.42 -9.80 1.36
CA PHE A 185 5.61 -10.56 1.73
C PHE A 185 5.23 -11.82 2.52
N ILE A 186 5.54 -13.00 1.99
CA ILE A 186 5.23 -14.30 2.59
C ILE A 186 6.17 -14.60 3.77
N TYR A 187 5.88 -13.95 4.90
CA TYR A 187 6.69 -14.02 6.12
C TYR A 187 6.80 -15.44 6.67
N GLU A 188 5.72 -16.22 6.71
CA GLU A 188 5.74 -17.55 7.31
C GLU A 188 6.77 -18.47 6.63
N GLU A 189 6.78 -18.51 5.31
CA GLU A 189 7.72 -19.32 4.54
C GLU A 189 9.14 -18.79 4.67
N THR A 190 9.33 -17.48 4.52
CA THR A 190 10.66 -16.87 4.67
C THR A 190 11.24 -17.19 6.04
N ASN A 191 10.44 -16.99 7.10
CA ASN A 191 10.83 -17.30 8.47
C ASN A 191 11.13 -18.79 8.68
N ARG A 192 10.35 -19.69 8.08
CA ARG A 192 10.54 -21.13 8.16
C ARG A 192 11.82 -21.60 7.45
N PHE A 193 12.08 -21.06 6.27
CA PHE A 193 13.12 -21.57 5.36
C PHE A 193 14.44 -20.80 5.42
N ILE A 194 14.55 -19.71 6.17
CA ILE A 194 15.81 -18.93 6.25
C ILE A 194 17.04 -19.72 6.72
N ARG A 195 16.84 -20.84 7.44
CA ARG A 195 17.91 -21.76 7.89
C ARG A 195 17.93 -23.07 7.10
N HIS A 196 17.24 -23.13 5.96
CA HIS A 196 17.15 -24.36 5.18
C HIS A 196 18.54 -24.77 4.69
N PRO A 197 18.93 -26.05 4.76
CA PRO A 197 20.29 -26.48 4.42
C PRO A 197 20.58 -26.47 2.91
N ASN A 198 19.55 -26.46 2.07
CA ASN A 198 19.70 -26.39 0.61
C ASN A 198 20.20 -24.99 0.15
N PRO A 199 21.39 -24.89 -0.48
CA PRO A 199 21.94 -23.63 -0.95
C PRO A 199 21.05 -22.87 -1.95
N LYS A 200 20.25 -23.59 -2.76
CA LYS A 200 19.31 -22.98 -3.71
C LYS A 200 18.23 -22.19 -2.98
N ILE A 201 17.68 -22.75 -1.89
CA ILE A 201 16.65 -22.08 -1.08
C ILE A 201 17.24 -20.87 -0.36
N GLN A 202 18.46 -20.99 0.17
CA GLN A 202 19.15 -19.86 0.78
C GLN A 202 19.34 -18.71 -0.22
N ARG A 203 19.79 -19.02 -1.44
CA ARG A 203 19.92 -18.02 -2.51
C ARG A 203 18.59 -17.34 -2.83
N GLN A 204 17.51 -18.10 -3.00
CA GLN A 204 16.18 -17.53 -3.26
C GLN A 204 15.69 -16.60 -2.14
N ILE A 205 15.97 -16.94 -0.88
CA ILE A 205 15.64 -16.06 0.26
C ILE A 205 16.50 -14.80 0.25
N SER A 206 17.80 -14.93 -0.02
CA SER A 206 18.69 -13.77 -0.18
C SER A 206 18.20 -12.84 -1.29
N ASP A 207 17.89 -13.41 -2.46
CA ASP A 207 17.43 -12.65 -3.63
C ASP A 207 16.09 -11.97 -3.35
N ASN A 208 15.17 -12.64 -2.66
CA ASN A 208 13.88 -12.04 -2.28
C ASN A 208 14.02 -10.92 -1.26
N LEU A 209 14.93 -11.06 -0.30
CA LEU A 209 15.19 -10.07 0.74
C LEU A 209 16.14 -8.95 0.31
N GLY A 210 16.79 -9.06 -0.86
CA GLY A 210 17.81 -8.12 -1.31
C GLY A 210 19.11 -8.22 -0.51
N LEU A 211 19.47 -9.42 -0.05
CA LEU A 211 20.65 -9.65 0.79
C LEU A 211 21.86 -10.11 -0.01
N ILE A 212 22.99 -9.48 0.26
CA ILE A 212 24.31 -9.94 -0.21
C ILE A 212 24.84 -11.06 0.69
N ASN A 213 24.49 -11.05 1.98
CA ASN A 213 24.98 -12.00 2.99
C ASN A 213 23.82 -12.46 3.89
N LEU A 214 23.35 -13.69 3.70
CA LEU A 214 22.27 -14.28 4.48
C LEU A 214 22.72 -14.66 5.89
N GLU A 215 23.97 -15.08 6.04
CA GLU A 215 24.55 -15.50 7.31
C GLU A 215 24.52 -14.38 8.35
N ALA A 216 24.70 -13.12 7.93
CA ALA A 216 24.57 -11.95 8.79
C ALA A 216 23.16 -11.84 9.39
N LEU A 217 22.12 -12.03 8.56
CA LEU A 217 20.73 -12.06 9.02
C LEU A 217 20.50 -13.25 9.95
N ILE A 218 20.95 -14.45 9.59
CA ILE A 218 20.84 -15.66 10.42
C ILE A 218 21.47 -15.47 11.80
N LYS A 219 22.66 -14.84 11.87
CA LYS A 219 23.32 -14.53 13.14
C LYS A 219 22.52 -13.51 13.95
N SER A 220 21.94 -12.51 13.30
CA SER A 220 21.16 -11.47 13.98
C SER A 220 19.83 -11.97 14.56
N ILE A 221 19.31 -13.10 14.08
CA ILE A 221 18.06 -13.73 14.56
C ILE A 221 18.31 -14.95 15.46
N ASP A 222 19.57 -15.25 15.79
CA ASP A 222 19.93 -16.37 16.65
C ASP A 222 19.56 -16.09 18.11
N GLY A 223 18.98 -17.08 18.80
CA GLY A 223 18.53 -16.95 20.19
C GLY A 223 17.35 -16.00 20.44
N LYS A 224 16.84 -15.30 19.41
CA LYS A 224 15.72 -14.36 19.53
C LYS A 224 14.37 -15.06 19.65
N SER A 225 13.45 -14.44 20.39
CA SER A 225 12.06 -14.86 20.44
C SER A 225 11.38 -14.74 19.07
N PRO A 226 10.23 -15.42 18.83
CA PRO A 226 9.50 -15.28 17.57
C PRO A 226 9.14 -13.84 17.20
N LEU A 227 8.85 -12.99 18.19
CA LEU A 227 8.52 -11.58 17.98
C LEU A 227 9.75 -10.78 17.53
N GLU A 228 10.85 -10.89 18.25
CA GLU A 228 12.10 -10.18 17.94
C GLU A 228 12.67 -10.65 16.59
N ARG A 229 12.55 -11.94 16.29
CA ARG A 229 12.94 -12.51 15.00
C ARG A 229 12.14 -11.92 13.84
N LYS A 230 10.82 -11.76 14.01
CA LYS A 230 9.97 -11.06 13.03
C LYS A 230 10.44 -9.62 12.82
N GLN A 231 10.63 -8.89 13.92
CA GLN A 231 11.08 -7.49 13.87
C GLN A 231 12.37 -7.36 13.06
N VAL A 232 13.38 -8.17 13.35
CA VAL A 232 14.66 -8.14 12.64
C VAL A 232 14.52 -8.44 11.15
N ILE A 233 13.72 -9.44 10.76
CA ILE A 233 13.50 -9.77 9.34
C ILE A 233 12.80 -8.61 8.62
N VAL A 234 11.76 -8.05 9.22
CA VAL A 234 10.99 -6.93 8.65
C VAL A 234 11.82 -5.66 8.56
N GLU A 235 12.60 -5.35 9.59
CA GLU A 235 13.51 -4.21 9.61
C GLU A 235 14.63 -4.36 8.58
N THR A 236 15.16 -5.57 8.42
CA THR A 236 16.17 -5.86 7.39
C THR A 236 15.60 -5.62 6.00
N TYR A 237 14.41 -6.15 5.70
CA TYR A 237 13.78 -5.92 4.41
C TYR A 237 13.44 -4.44 4.17
N THR A 238 12.90 -3.76 5.18
CA THR A 238 12.60 -2.32 5.15
C THR A 238 13.85 -1.50 4.88
N LYS A 239 14.96 -1.81 5.57
CA LYS A 239 16.24 -1.14 5.40
C LYS A 239 16.76 -1.33 3.98
N ASN A 240 16.74 -2.55 3.45
CA ASN A 240 17.17 -2.81 2.08
C ASN A 240 16.32 -2.03 1.07
N ILE A 241 14.98 -1.95 1.24
CA ILE A 241 14.12 -1.13 0.37
C ILE A 241 14.58 0.34 0.40
N LEU A 242 14.80 0.91 1.59
CA LEU A 242 15.16 2.32 1.75
C LEU A 242 16.58 2.65 1.25
N GLU A 243 17.52 1.71 1.35
CA GLU A 243 18.92 1.93 0.99
C GLU A 243 19.22 1.60 -0.48
N GLU A 244 18.56 0.58 -1.03
CA GLU A 244 18.86 0.05 -2.38
C GLU A 244 17.89 0.55 -3.45
N THR A 245 16.79 1.19 -3.08
CA THR A 245 15.78 1.73 -4.02
C THR A 245 15.61 3.23 -3.84
N ASN A 246 14.85 3.88 -4.73
CA ASN A 246 14.51 5.29 -4.55
C ASN A 246 13.26 5.49 -3.65
N ALA A 247 12.67 4.44 -3.08
CA ALA A 247 11.53 4.57 -2.17
C ALA A 247 11.94 5.35 -0.91
N PHE A 248 11.16 6.38 -0.56
CA PHE A 248 11.41 7.20 0.64
C PHE A 248 10.56 6.74 1.83
N TYR A 249 9.45 6.07 1.55
CA TYR A 249 8.48 5.69 2.55
C TYR A 249 8.11 4.23 2.39
N VAL A 250 8.21 3.50 3.50
CA VAL A 250 7.77 2.12 3.62
C VAL A 250 6.79 2.03 4.78
N ARG A 251 5.63 1.42 4.52
CA ARG A 251 4.66 1.03 5.56
C ARG A 251 4.31 -0.43 5.41
N ASN A 252 4.03 -1.07 6.54
CA ASN A 252 3.69 -2.47 6.58
C ASN A 252 2.37 -2.67 7.34
N PHE A 253 1.63 -3.68 6.92
CA PHE A 253 0.43 -4.15 7.61
C PHE A 253 0.54 -5.66 7.82
N GLU A 254 0.49 -6.08 9.07
CA GLU A 254 0.68 -7.48 9.45
C GLU A 254 -0.63 -8.26 9.31
N LEU A 255 -0.58 -9.43 8.67
CA LEU A 255 -1.73 -10.32 8.52
C LEU A 255 -1.45 -11.63 9.27
N LYS A 256 -2.21 -11.88 10.34
CA LYS A 256 -2.15 -13.11 11.13
C LYS A 256 -3.31 -14.04 10.81
N LYS A 257 -3.00 -15.33 10.82
CA LYS A 257 -3.99 -16.42 10.80
C LYS A 257 -3.68 -17.35 11.96
N ASN A 258 -4.68 -17.66 12.78
CA ASN A 258 -4.53 -18.40 14.01
C ASN A 258 -3.38 -17.83 14.87
N GLY A 259 -3.37 -16.51 15.08
CA GLY A 259 -2.37 -15.79 15.91
C GLY A 259 -0.92 -15.89 15.44
N ARG A 260 -0.66 -16.45 14.26
CA ARG A 260 0.67 -16.52 13.63
C ARG A 260 0.72 -15.57 12.44
N THR A 261 1.80 -14.81 12.33
CA THR A 261 2.07 -13.97 11.16
C THR A 261 2.21 -14.85 9.94
N LYS A 262 1.33 -14.67 8.96
CA LYS A 262 1.39 -15.37 7.68
C LYS A 262 2.16 -14.55 6.66
N MET A 263 1.76 -13.29 6.56
CA MET A 263 2.22 -12.39 5.55
C MET A 263 2.26 -10.96 6.08
N ILE A 264 3.03 -10.12 5.41
CA ILE A 264 3.19 -8.71 5.75
C ILE A 264 3.01 -7.92 4.46
N LEU A 265 1.99 -7.08 4.41
CA LEU A 265 1.70 -6.24 3.26
C LEU A 265 2.59 -4.99 3.34
N PHE A 266 3.63 -4.93 2.52
CA PHE A 266 4.48 -3.77 2.38
C PHE A 266 3.93 -2.81 1.33
N HIS A 267 3.78 -1.54 1.68
CA HIS A 267 3.57 -0.44 0.74
C HIS A 267 4.85 0.40 0.67
N MET A 268 5.30 0.68 -0.55
CA MET A 268 6.56 1.36 -0.83
C MET A 268 6.30 2.49 -1.83
N THR A 269 6.73 3.70 -1.49
CA THR A 269 6.46 4.89 -2.31
C THR A 269 7.53 5.96 -2.12
N GLN A 270 7.73 6.79 -3.15
CA GLN A 270 8.51 8.03 -3.05
C GLN A 270 7.63 9.22 -2.65
N ASN A 271 6.30 9.07 -2.73
CA ASN A 271 5.36 10.17 -2.61
C ASN A 271 4.74 10.21 -1.21
N ILE A 272 4.91 11.33 -0.51
CA ILE A 272 4.33 11.53 0.83
C ILE A 272 2.80 11.41 0.82
N ASN A 273 2.17 11.71 -0.30
CA ASN A 273 0.74 11.55 -0.45
C ASN A 273 0.32 10.09 -0.54
N GLY A 274 1.12 9.25 -1.19
CA GLY A 274 0.94 7.80 -1.21
C GLY A 274 1.04 7.24 0.22
N LEU A 275 2.03 7.70 0.99
CA LEU A 275 2.18 7.38 2.40
C LEU A 275 0.98 7.85 3.24
N SER A 276 0.50 9.07 3.03
CA SER A 276 -0.67 9.58 3.74
C SER A 276 -1.92 8.77 3.44
N LEU A 277 -2.13 8.42 2.17
CA LEU A 277 -3.28 7.64 1.72
C LEU A 277 -3.26 6.22 2.28
N ILE A 278 -2.12 5.52 2.18
CA ILE A 278 -2.04 4.14 2.67
C ILE A 278 -2.25 4.07 4.19
N LYS A 279 -1.76 5.06 4.95
CA LYS A 279 -2.03 5.15 6.40
C LYS A 279 -3.51 5.29 6.69
N GLU A 280 -4.22 6.13 5.93
CA GLU A 280 -5.67 6.29 6.11
C GLU A 280 -6.40 4.97 5.84
N VAL A 281 -6.03 4.27 4.77
CA VAL A 281 -6.61 2.97 4.41
C VAL A 281 -6.31 1.92 5.48
N MET A 282 -5.04 1.75 5.85
CA MET A 282 -4.61 0.79 6.87
C MET A 282 -5.25 1.07 8.24
N TRP A 283 -5.44 2.34 8.62
CA TRP A 283 -6.09 2.71 9.89
C TRP A 283 -7.57 2.32 9.94
N LYS A 284 -8.27 2.28 8.79
CA LYS A 284 -9.66 1.77 8.72
C LYS A 284 -9.74 0.28 9.03
N HIS A 285 -8.65 -0.46 8.80
CA HIS A 285 -8.55 -1.89 9.07
C HIS A 285 -7.98 -2.22 10.45
N ASP A 286 -7.19 -1.33 11.04
CA ASP A 286 -6.72 -1.43 12.42
C ASP A 286 -6.66 -0.06 13.12
N GLY A 287 -7.71 0.22 13.90
CA GLY A 287 -7.85 1.49 14.63
C GLY A 287 -6.97 1.64 15.86
N THR A 288 -6.19 0.61 16.23
CA THR A 288 -5.24 0.65 17.36
C THR A 288 -3.88 1.24 16.98
N GLY A 289 -3.65 1.44 15.68
CA GLY A 289 -2.37 1.93 15.15
C GLY A 289 -1.25 0.90 15.14
N THR A 290 -1.52 -0.37 15.45
CA THR A 290 -0.54 -1.46 15.31
C THR A 290 -0.35 -1.91 13.86
N TYR A 291 -1.26 -1.52 12.97
CA TYR A 291 -1.34 -1.95 11.57
C TYR A 291 -1.31 -3.47 11.44
N LEU A 292 -2.27 -4.12 12.11
CA LEU A 292 -2.37 -5.57 12.25
C LEU A 292 -3.81 -6.06 12.08
N TYR A 293 -3.97 -7.16 11.34
CA TYR A 293 -5.16 -8.00 11.38
C TYR A 293 -4.85 -9.35 12.04
N ASP A 294 -5.75 -9.79 12.94
CA ASP A 294 -5.68 -11.09 13.62
C ASP A 294 -7.09 -11.71 13.67
N ASP A 295 -7.28 -12.83 12.97
CA ASP A 295 -8.56 -13.55 12.87
C ASP A 295 -9.16 -13.92 14.24
N ARG A 296 -8.33 -14.08 15.27
CA ARG A 296 -8.79 -14.36 16.63
C ARG A 296 -9.47 -13.18 17.32
N LYS A 297 -9.12 -11.95 16.96
CA LYS A 297 -9.64 -10.73 17.60
C LYS A 297 -11.06 -10.37 17.14
N GLN A 298 -11.53 -10.95 16.04
CA GLN A 298 -12.85 -10.65 15.47
C GLN A 298 -14.02 -11.22 16.32
N LEU A 299 -13.73 -12.11 17.28
CA LEU A 299 -14.72 -12.89 18.04
C LEU A 299 -15.24 -12.22 19.33
N ALA A 300 -14.81 -11.00 19.70
CA ALA A 300 -15.20 -10.35 20.96
C ALA A 300 -15.78 -8.95 20.72
N GLN A 301 -17.11 -8.83 20.61
CA GLN A 301 -17.76 -7.65 20.01
C GLN A 301 -18.77 -6.91 20.90
N LEU A 302 -18.68 -6.96 22.23
CA LEU A 302 -19.68 -6.32 23.10
C LEU A 302 -19.22 -5.05 23.85
N ASP A 303 -17.92 -4.77 24.02
CA ASP A 303 -17.41 -3.53 24.67
C ASP A 303 -16.51 -2.66 23.75
N PHE A 304 -16.47 -2.97 22.46
CA PHE A 304 -15.41 -2.48 21.57
C PHE A 304 -15.52 -0.98 21.24
N GLU A 305 -16.72 -0.40 21.16
CA GLU A 305 -16.88 1.00 20.73
C GLU A 305 -16.44 2.03 21.78
N GLU A 306 -16.72 1.79 23.07
CA GLU A 306 -16.24 2.68 24.14
C GLU A 306 -14.74 2.56 24.33
N ILE A 307 -14.18 1.34 24.23
CA ILE A 307 -12.74 1.10 24.23
C ILE A 307 -12.08 1.85 23.08
N LEU A 308 -12.61 1.75 21.85
CA LEU A 308 -12.09 2.46 20.69
C LEU A 308 -12.20 3.99 20.82
N LYS A 309 -13.27 4.51 21.44
CA LYS A 309 -13.41 5.95 21.71
C LYS A 309 -12.38 6.45 22.74
N HIS A 310 -12.17 5.69 23.81
CA HIS A 310 -11.16 6.00 24.83
C HIS A 310 -9.75 5.92 24.23
N ASP A 311 -9.49 4.90 23.43
CA ASP A 311 -8.23 4.69 22.71
C ASP A 311 -7.96 5.84 21.71
N LYS A 312 -8.99 6.32 21.01
CA LYS A 312 -8.85 7.46 20.10
C LYS A 312 -8.42 8.75 20.82
N GLN A 313 -8.99 9.05 21.99
CA GLN A 313 -8.56 10.23 22.76
C GLN A 313 -7.11 10.10 23.22
N ASN A 314 -6.71 8.92 23.68
CA ASN A 314 -5.34 8.61 24.04
C ASN A 314 -4.38 8.80 22.83
N HIS A 315 -4.74 8.29 21.67
CA HIS A 315 -3.99 8.49 20.43
C HIS A 315 -3.86 9.96 20.01
N ILE A 316 -4.92 10.76 20.15
CA ILE A 316 -4.87 12.20 19.90
C ILE A 316 -3.88 12.88 20.87
N LYS A 317 -3.90 12.48 22.14
CA LYS A 317 -2.97 12.99 23.17
C LYS A 317 -1.52 12.63 22.84
N ILE A 318 -1.25 11.37 22.51
CA ILE A 318 0.08 10.90 22.10
C ILE A 318 0.57 11.71 20.88
N LEU A 319 -0.28 11.92 19.87
CA LEU A 319 0.10 12.73 18.71
C LEU A 319 0.38 14.19 19.11
N SER A 320 -0.42 14.79 20.00
CA SER A 320 -0.15 16.16 20.46
C SER A 320 1.19 16.25 21.20
N GLU A 321 1.51 15.29 22.06
CA GLU A 321 2.79 15.23 22.78
C GLU A 321 3.97 15.09 21.79
N GLN A 322 3.86 14.21 20.79
CA GLN A 322 4.87 14.05 19.75
C GLN A 322 5.10 15.33 18.92
N ILE A 323 4.02 16.05 18.57
CA ILE A 323 4.11 17.31 17.84
C ILE A 323 4.75 18.38 18.72
N ALA A 324 4.31 18.50 19.98
CA ALA A 324 4.88 19.45 20.93
C ALA A 324 6.38 19.20 21.13
N GLU A 325 6.77 17.98 21.50
CA GLU A 325 8.15 17.59 21.71
C GLU A 325 9.02 17.93 20.49
N ARG A 326 8.55 17.61 19.28
CA ARG A 326 9.30 17.88 18.06
C ARG A 326 9.56 19.37 17.84
N PHE A 327 8.56 20.22 18.04
CA PHE A 327 8.61 21.63 17.63
C PHE A 327 8.84 22.61 18.78
N THR A 328 9.03 22.13 20.01
CA THR A 328 9.31 22.95 21.22
C THR A 328 10.28 24.10 20.91
N GLY A 329 9.87 25.32 21.24
CA GLY A 329 10.64 26.55 21.01
C GLY A 329 10.78 27.03 19.57
N GLU A 330 10.29 26.29 18.56
CA GLU A 330 10.31 26.71 17.16
C GLU A 330 9.25 27.79 16.87
N LYS A 331 9.60 28.76 16.03
CA LYS A 331 8.70 29.85 15.61
C LYS A 331 8.35 29.75 14.14
N ASN A 332 7.18 30.25 13.77
CA ASN A 332 6.65 30.23 12.40
C ASN A 332 6.58 28.82 11.78
N VAL A 333 6.29 27.80 12.58
CA VAL A 333 6.09 26.44 12.08
C VAL A 333 4.82 26.40 11.23
N THR A 334 4.94 26.01 9.96
CA THR A 334 3.82 25.98 9.01
C THR A 334 2.96 24.72 9.17
N MET A 335 1.71 24.79 8.75
CA MET A 335 0.83 23.62 8.72
C MET A 335 1.36 22.49 7.84
N GLU A 336 2.06 22.81 6.75
CA GLU A 336 2.73 21.83 5.90
C GLU A 336 3.82 21.06 6.68
N THR A 337 4.67 21.77 7.43
CA THR A 337 5.72 21.14 8.25
C THR A 337 5.13 20.20 9.30
N ILE A 338 4.06 20.62 9.98
CA ILE A 338 3.38 19.76 10.98
C ILE A 338 2.75 18.54 10.30
N LYS A 339 2.06 18.72 9.17
CA LYS A 339 1.48 17.61 8.39
C LYS A 339 2.53 16.61 7.95
N ASN A 340 3.64 17.10 7.40
CA ASN A 340 4.74 16.26 6.94
C ASN A 340 5.34 15.48 8.12
N PHE A 341 5.53 16.13 9.27
CA PHE A 341 5.94 15.42 10.49
C PHE A 341 4.93 14.33 10.88
N THR A 342 3.64 14.63 10.96
CA THR A 342 2.61 13.64 11.32
C THR A 342 2.62 12.46 10.33
N ILE A 343 2.64 12.72 9.03
CA ILE A 343 2.65 11.67 8.00
C ILE A 343 3.92 10.82 8.09
N ILE A 344 5.09 11.42 8.23
CA ILE A 344 6.37 10.71 8.11
C ILE A 344 6.78 10.05 9.44
N LYS A 345 6.65 10.76 10.56
CA LYS A 345 7.27 10.41 11.84
C LYS A 345 6.32 9.78 12.85
N SER A 346 5.01 9.95 12.70
CA SER A 346 4.03 9.28 13.57
C SER A 346 3.45 8.04 12.91
N ILE A 347 2.65 7.26 13.64
CA ILE A 347 1.82 6.20 13.06
C ILE A 347 0.54 6.77 12.44
N TYR A 348 0.07 7.94 12.85
CA TYR A 348 -1.30 8.38 12.59
C TYR A 348 -1.54 8.86 11.15
N PRO A 349 -2.77 8.66 10.62
CA PRO A 349 -3.26 9.37 9.45
C PRO A 349 -3.66 10.81 9.83
N LEU A 350 -3.73 11.71 8.84
CA LEU A 350 -4.14 13.10 9.09
C LEU A 350 -5.61 13.25 9.50
N PRO A 351 -6.58 12.63 8.79
CA PRO A 351 -7.99 12.76 9.15
C PRO A 351 -8.25 12.29 10.58
N ASN A 352 -9.09 13.02 11.31
CA ASN A 352 -9.49 12.73 12.69
C ASN A 352 -8.42 12.81 13.78
N PHE A 353 -7.13 12.98 13.47
CA PHE A 353 -6.06 13.04 14.48
C PHE A 353 -5.35 14.39 14.55
N LEU A 354 -4.85 14.92 13.42
CA LEU A 354 -4.01 16.12 13.43
C LEU A 354 -4.76 17.35 13.99
N LYS A 355 -5.95 17.64 13.47
CA LYS A 355 -6.72 18.82 13.92
C LYS A 355 -7.09 18.72 15.41
N PRO A 356 -7.60 17.60 15.93
CA PRO A 356 -7.82 17.44 17.37
C PRO A 356 -6.54 17.58 18.21
N ALA A 357 -5.41 17.03 17.77
CA ALA A 357 -4.13 17.17 18.49
C ALA A 357 -3.72 18.65 18.59
N LEU A 358 -3.82 19.42 17.49
CA LEU A 358 -3.56 20.86 17.51
C LEU A 358 -4.52 21.63 18.41
N LYS A 359 -5.79 21.21 18.51
CA LYS A 359 -6.74 21.83 19.45
C LYS A 359 -6.33 21.61 20.91
N LEU A 360 -5.80 20.42 21.25
CA LEU A 360 -5.26 20.16 22.60
C LEU A 360 -4.09 21.09 22.91
N LEU A 361 -3.11 21.16 22.00
CA LEU A 361 -1.96 22.05 22.15
C LEU A 361 -2.35 23.54 22.26
N GLU A 362 -3.35 23.99 21.50
CA GLU A 362 -3.87 25.35 21.59
C GLU A 362 -4.60 25.60 22.92
N ALA A 363 -5.36 24.62 23.41
CA ALA A 363 -6.05 24.72 24.71
C ALA A 363 -5.05 24.78 25.88
N GLU A 364 -3.95 24.04 25.77
CA GLU A 364 -2.85 24.01 26.75
C GLU A 364 -1.87 25.17 26.58
N SER A 365 -2.10 26.06 25.62
CA SER A 365 -1.24 27.21 25.32
C SER A 365 0.20 26.83 24.97
N ILE A 366 0.42 25.61 24.45
CA ILE A 366 1.72 25.12 23.94
C ILE A 366 1.99 25.70 22.55
N ILE A 367 0.94 25.90 21.74
CA ILE A 367 1.02 26.62 20.46
C ILE A 367 0.32 27.97 20.55
N GLU A 368 0.96 29.00 20.00
CA GLU A 368 0.47 30.38 20.05
C GLU A 368 0.90 31.20 18.82
N ASN A 369 0.64 32.51 18.86
CA ASN A 369 1.03 33.47 17.81
C ASN A 369 0.62 33.04 16.39
N PHE A 370 -0.60 32.53 16.24
CA PHE A 370 -1.10 32.03 14.97
C PHE A 370 -1.17 33.11 13.89
N ARG A 371 -0.64 32.79 12.71
CA ARG A 371 -0.69 33.62 11.49
C ARG A 371 -1.49 32.88 10.42
N GLY A 372 -2.15 33.60 9.51
CA GLY A 372 -2.87 33.00 8.39
C GLY A 372 -4.13 32.20 8.75
N ARG A 373 -4.67 32.34 9.97
CA ARG A 373 -5.98 31.75 10.38
C ARG A 373 -7.03 32.83 10.65
N GLY A 374 -8.27 32.54 10.27
CA GLY A 374 -9.41 33.47 10.48
C GLY A 374 -10.24 33.20 11.74
N LYS A 375 -10.22 31.98 12.29
CA LYS A 375 -11.03 31.59 13.46
C LYS A 375 -10.22 30.73 14.43
N LYS A 376 -10.54 30.82 15.72
CA LYS A 376 -10.00 29.92 16.76
C LYS A 376 -10.30 28.45 16.39
N ASN A 377 -9.39 27.52 16.71
CA ASN A 377 -9.51 26.09 16.39
C ASN A 377 -9.64 25.76 14.88
N SER A 378 -9.17 26.67 14.02
CA SER A 378 -9.05 26.45 12.57
C SER A 378 -7.58 26.56 12.15
N TYR A 379 -7.13 25.62 11.32
CA TYR A 379 -5.75 25.48 10.89
C TYR A 379 -5.69 25.24 9.36
N PRO A 380 -6.03 26.25 8.54
CA PRO A 380 -5.93 26.15 7.08
C PRO A 380 -4.46 25.97 6.63
N GLU A 381 -4.22 25.59 5.37
CA GLU A 381 -2.85 25.40 4.83
C GLU A 381 -1.96 26.64 4.98
N SER A 382 -2.55 27.84 4.86
CA SER A 382 -1.85 29.12 5.03
C SER A 382 -1.45 29.43 6.47
N CYS A 383 -1.81 28.57 7.43
CA CYS A 383 -1.58 28.83 8.84
C CYS A 383 -0.14 28.46 9.25
N SER A 384 0.43 29.29 10.12
CA SER A 384 1.64 28.98 10.89
C SER A 384 1.45 29.36 12.36
N MET A 385 2.23 28.75 13.25
CA MET A 385 2.17 28.99 14.70
C MET A 385 3.56 28.91 15.33
N ASP A 386 3.69 29.47 16.52
CA ASP A 386 4.88 29.34 17.36
C ASP A 386 4.62 28.27 18.42
N PHE A 387 5.64 27.49 18.75
CA PHE A 387 5.63 26.50 19.82
C PHE A 387 6.44 27.04 20.99
N LYS A 388 5.91 26.90 22.21
CA LYS A 388 6.60 27.31 23.44
C LYS A 388 7.82 26.47 23.75
#